data_AF-A0A2E1ZS12-F1
#
_entry.id   AF-A0A2E1ZS12-F1
#
_cell.length_a   1.000
_cell.length_b   1.000
_cell.length_c   1.000
_cell.angle_alpha   90.00
_cell.angle_beta   90.00
_cell.angle_gamma   90.00
#
_symmetry.space_group_name_H-M   'P 1'
#
loop_
_entity.id
_entity.type
_entity.pdbx_description
1 polymer ?
#
loop_
_entity_poly.entity_id
_entity_poly.type
_entity_poly.pdbx_seq_one_letter_code
_entity_poly.pdbx_strand_id
1 'polypeptide(L)'
;MQASKHLVYHAAWKKDNNMDVIKEAAMAKLISSESAMSICTEAIQVLGGYGYIHEYDVERFFRDAKILEIGEGTSEIQRIIIAREILKSYQPND
;
A
#
# COMPACT_ATOMS: atom_id res chain seq x y z
N MET A 1 2.47 -7.60 -6.79
CA MET A 1 1.99 -8.49 -5.69
C MET A 1 3.11 -9.02 -4.78
N GLN A 2 4.18 -9.66 -5.30
CA GLN A 2 5.21 -10.29 -4.42
C GLN A 2 5.92 -9.28 -3.51
N ALA A 3 6.32 -8.11 -4.04
CA ALA A 3 6.92 -7.04 -3.25
C ALA A 3 5.99 -6.55 -2.12
N SER A 4 4.71 -6.27 -2.45
CA SER A 4 3.70 -5.84 -1.47
C SER A 4 3.52 -6.88 -0.36
N LYS A 5 3.42 -8.17 -0.74
CA LYS A 5 3.31 -9.29 0.21
C LYS A 5 4.51 -9.36 1.15
N HIS A 6 5.72 -9.25 0.59
CA HIS A 6 6.95 -9.25 1.39
C HIS A 6 7.00 -8.08 2.38
N LEU A 7 6.69 -6.86 1.93
CA LEU A 7 6.68 -5.67 2.80
C LEU A 7 5.69 -5.82 3.96
N VAL A 8 4.47 -6.29 3.69
CA VAL A 8 3.44 -6.50 4.72
C VAL A 8 3.92 -7.53 5.76
N TYR A 9 4.38 -8.70 5.33
CA TYR A 9 4.84 -9.72 6.28
C TYR A 9 6.12 -9.33 7.00
N HIS A 10 7.02 -8.59 6.34
CA HIS A 10 8.21 -8.08 7.00
C HIS A 10 7.87 -7.07 8.09
N ALA A 11 6.96 -6.12 7.83
CA ALA A 11 6.47 -5.18 8.84
C ALA A 11 5.79 -5.91 10.01
N ALA A 12 4.92 -6.89 9.72
CA ALA A 12 4.29 -7.72 10.76
C ALA A 12 5.33 -8.46 11.61
N TRP A 13 6.29 -9.13 10.97
CA TRP A 13 7.38 -9.82 11.68
C TRP A 13 8.21 -8.88 12.56
N LYS A 14 8.56 -7.68 12.08
CA LYS A 14 9.28 -6.68 12.92
C LYS A 14 8.46 -6.29 14.14
N LYS A 15 7.15 -6.07 13.96
CA LYS A 15 6.24 -5.71 15.06
C LYS A 15 6.16 -6.83 16.10
N ASP A 16 6.02 -8.08 15.66
CA ASP A 16 5.95 -9.25 16.55
C ASP A 16 7.24 -9.47 17.34
N ASN A 17 8.38 -9.04 16.79
CA ASN A 17 9.69 -9.10 17.44
C ASN A 17 10.06 -7.83 18.22
N ASN A 18 9.10 -6.93 18.48
CA ASN A 18 9.30 -5.66 19.20
C ASN A 18 10.40 -4.75 18.59
N MET A 19 10.60 -4.84 17.27
CA MET A 19 11.52 -3.97 16.55
C MET A 19 10.82 -2.68 16.11
N ASP A 20 11.61 -1.64 15.83
CA ASP A 20 11.06 -0.44 15.18
C ASP A 20 10.47 -0.79 13.81
N VAL A 21 9.28 -0.27 13.53
CA VAL A 21 8.43 -0.72 12.41
C VAL A 21 7.75 0.43 11.68
N ILE A 22 7.89 1.69 12.15
CA ILE A 22 7.13 2.82 11.62
C ILE A 22 7.36 2.99 10.12
N LYS A 23 8.63 2.95 9.70
CA LYS A 23 9.01 3.06 8.29
C LYS A 23 8.49 1.89 7.46
N GLU A 24 8.70 0.65 7.91
CA GLU A 24 8.29 -0.55 7.18
C GLU A 24 6.77 -0.68 7.07
N ALA A 25 6.02 -0.32 8.11
CA ALA A 25 4.56 -0.29 8.08
C ALA A 25 4.04 0.75 7.07
N ALA A 26 4.62 1.96 7.07
CA ALA A 26 4.25 3.00 6.10
C ALA A 26 4.57 2.58 4.66
N MET A 27 5.74 1.97 4.42
CA MET A 27 6.12 1.41 3.12
C MET A 27 5.16 0.30 2.68
N ALA A 28 4.82 -0.62 3.58
CA ALA A 28 3.91 -1.72 3.31
C ALA A 28 2.51 -1.21 2.94
N LYS A 29 1.96 -0.28 3.73
CA LYS A 29 0.64 0.30 3.46
C LYS A 29 0.60 1.02 2.12
N LEU A 30 1.56 1.90 1.86
CA LEU A 30 1.65 2.67 0.62
C LEU A 30 1.74 1.77 -0.61
N ILE A 31 2.71 0.86 -0.64
CA ILE A 31 2.96 0.02 -1.82
C ILE A 31 1.83 -0.97 -2.03
N SER A 32 1.26 -1.54 -0.97
CA SER A 32 0.15 -2.50 -1.10
C SER A 32 -1.13 -1.84 -1.59
N SER A 33 -1.49 -0.65 -1.10
CA SER A 33 -2.70 0.06 -1.55
C SER A 33 -2.59 0.52 -3.00
N GLU A 34 -1.48 1.17 -3.39
CA GLU A 34 -1.30 1.66 -4.77
C GLU A 34 -1.20 0.49 -5.76
N SER A 35 -0.57 -0.63 -5.35
CA SER A 35 -0.55 -1.84 -6.16
C SER A 35 -1.95 -2.42 -6.38
N ALA A 36 -2.78 -2.47 -5.33
CA ALA A 36 -4.15 -2.98 -5.44
C ALA A 36 -4.98 -2.15 -6.42
N MET A 37 -4.87 -0.82 -6.32
CA MET A 37 -5.56 0.11 -7.21
C MET A 37 -5.11 -0.06 -8.68
N SER A 38 -3.80 -0.10 -8.92
CA SER A 38 -3.22 -0.30 -10.25
C SER A 38 -3.66 -1.64 -10.86
N ILE A 39 -3.58 -2.74 -10.11
CA ILE A 39 -3.98 -4.07 -10.58
C ILE A 39 -5.47 -4.13 -10.91
N CYS A 40 -6.34 -3.59 -10.04
CA CYS A 40 -7.78 -3.60 -10.31
C CYS A 40 -8.12 -2.74 -11.54
N THR A 41 -7.44 -1.61 -11.73
CA THR A 41 -7.60 -0.76 -12.91
C THR A 41 -7.22 -1.51 -14.19
N GLU A 42 -6.07 -2.20 -14.19
CA GLU A 42 -5.64 -3.04 -15.31
C GLU A 42 -6.61 -4.20 -15.57
N ALA A 43 -7.13 -4.83 -14.52
CA ALA A 43 -8.10 -5.90 -14.64
C ALA A 43 -9.40 -5.43 -15.32
N ILE A 44 -9.92 -4.26 -14.95
CA ILE A 44 -11.05 -3.63 -15.66
C ILE A 44 -10.69 -3.42 -17.14
N GLN A 45 -9.50 -2.88 -17.41
CA GLN A 45 -9.06 -2.59 -18.78
C GLN A 45 -8.96 -3.87 -19.64
N VAL A 46 -8.49 -4.98 -19.08
CA VAL A 46 -8.39 -6.28 -19.76
C VAL A 46 -9.77 -6.85 -20.09
N LEU A 47 -10.74 -6.73 -19.17
CA LEU A 47 -12.12 -7.19 -19.40
C LEU A 47 -12.94 -6.22 -20.27
N GLY A 48 -12.44 -5.01 -20.53
CA GLY A 48 -13.14 -3.98 -21.29
C GLY A 48 -14.47 -3.61 -20.65
N GLY A 49 -15.54 -3.51 -21.45
CA GLY A 49 -16.87 -3.16 -20.95
C GLY A 49 -17.40 -4.12 -19.87
N TYR A 50 -17.05 -5.41 -19.95
CA TYR A 50 -17.43 -6.40 -18.94
C TYR A 50 -16.76 -6.15 -17.59
N GLY A 51 -15.61 -5.47 -17.57
CA GLY A 51 -14.93 -5.09 -16.33
C GLY A 51 -15.59 -3.93 -15.60
N TYR A 52 -16.52 -3.21 -16.23
CA TYR A 52 -17.16 -2.01 -15.68
C TYR A 52 -18.63 -2.21 -15.29
N ILE A 53 -19.18 -3.41 -15.50
CA ILE A 53 -20.56 -3.76 -15.16
C ILE A 53 -20.61 -4.66 -13.94
N HIS A 54 -21.73 -4.61 -13.21
CA HIS A 54 -21.95 -5.36 -11.97
C HIS A 54 -22.11 -6.88 -12.14
N GLU A 55 -21.98 -7.40 -13.37
CA GLU A 55 -22.02 -8.84 -13.63
C GLU A 55 -20.74 -9.55 -13.15
N TYR A 56 -19.61 -8.83 -13.11
CA TYR A 56 -18.32 -9.36 -12.66
C TYR A 56 -17.78 -8.59 -11.46
N ASP A 57 -17.18 -9.31 -10.52
CA ASP A 57 -16.68 -8.75 -9.25
C ASP A 57 -15.55 -7.72 -9.38
N VAL A 58 -14.91 -7.62 -10.56
CA VAL A 58 -13.73 -6.76 -10.76
C VAL A 58 -14.03 -5.27 -10.53
N GLU A 59 -15.25 -4.81 -10.85
CA GLU A 59 -15.68 -3.43 -10.57
C GLU A 59 -15.75 -3.17 -9.06
N ARG A 60 -16.19 -4.17 -8.28
CA ARG A 60 -16.24 -4.09 -6.83
C ARG A 60 -14.84 -4.00 -6.25
N PHE A 61 -13.92 -4.84 -6.71
CA PHE A 61 -12.52 -4.79 -6.27
C PHE A 61 -11.85 -3.45 -6.58
N PHE A 62 -12.14 -2.83 -7.72
CA PHE A 62 -11.66 -1.48 -8.03
C PHE A 62 -12.16 -0.44 -7.02
N ARG A 63 -13.46 -0.46 -6.69
CA ARG A 63 -14.03 0.44 -5.68
C ARG A 63 -13.43 0.20 -4.30
N ASP A 64 -13.28 -1.05 -3.90
CA ASP A 64 -12.72 -1.45 -2.61
C ASP A 64 -11.22 -1.10 -2.50
N ALA A 65 -10.47 -1.22 -3.60
CA ALA A 65 -9.06 -0.83 -3.63
C ALA A 65 -8.87 0.67 -3.37
N LYS A 66 -9.82 1.51 -3.82
CA LYS A 66 -9.66 2.96 -3.72
C LYS A 66 -9.62 3.48 -2.28
N ILE A 67 -10.41 2.89 -1.38
CA ILE A 67 -10.41 3.32 0.02
C ILE A 67 -9.06 3.05 0.70
N LEU A 68 -8.29 2.06 0.25
CA LEU A 68 -6.99 1.73 0.83
C LEU A 68 -5.94 2.85 0.63
N GLU A 69 -6.06 3.66 -0.42
CA GLU A 69 -5.17 4.81 -0.64
C GLU A 69 -5.49 5.99 0.29
N ILE A 70 -6.67 6.02 0.91
CA ILE A 70 -7.19 7.14 1.69
C ILE A 70 -7.27 6.80 3.18
N GLY A 71 -7.80 5.61 3.50
CA GLY A 71 -7.96 5.10 4.85
C GLY A 71 -6.62 4.96 5.58
N GLU A 72 -6.68 5.12 6.90
CA GLU A 72 -5.54 4.95 7.82
C GLU A 72 -4.30 5.80 7.45
N GLY A 73 -4.55 6.95 6.82
CA GLY A 73 -3.54 7.92 6.37
C GLY A 73 -3.25 7.76 4.88
N THR A 74 -3.45 8.84 4.11
CA THR A 74 -3.36 8.82 2.64
C THR A 74 -1.97 8.41 2.12
N SER A 75 -1.86 8.04 0.85
CA SER A 75 -0.57 7.76 0.20
C SER A 75 0.47 8.87 0.44
N GLU A 76 0.06 10.14 0.39
CA GLU A 76 0.95 11.29 0.64
C GLU A 76 1.43 11.32 2.09
N ILE A 77 0.53 11.05 3.05
CA ILE A 77 0.90 10.96 4.46
C ILE A 77 1.90 9.83 4.70
N GLN A 78 1.71 8.66 4.08
CA GLN A 78 2.69 7.58 4.19
C GLN A 78 4.05 7.97 3.61
N ARG A 79 4.09 8.66 2.47
CA ARG A 79 5.35 9.18 1.89
C ARG A 79 6.04 10.17 2.83
N ILE A 80 5.29 11.04 3.50
CA ILE A 80 5.83 11.98 4.49
C ILE A 80 6.41 11.21 5.69
N ILE A 81 5.73 10.20 6.21
CA ILE A 81 6.23 9.35 7.31
C ILE A 81 7.54 8.67 6.91
N ILE A 82 7.58 8.05 5.73
CA ILE A 82 8.78 7.39 5.20
C ILE A 82 9.94 8.38 5.10
N ALA A 83 9.70 9.57 4.52
CA ALA A 83 10.72 10.59 4.37
C ALA A 83 11.26 11.06 5.73
N ARG A 84 10.39 11.27 6.72
CA ARG A 84 10.79 11.67 8.08
C ARG A 84 11.65 10.61 8.75
N GLU A 85 11.28 9.34 8.67
CA GLU A 85 12.07 8.24 9.26
C GLU A 85 13.43 8.07 8.57
N ILE A 86 13.50 8.25 7.25
CA ILE A 86 14.78 8.24 6.53
C ILE A 86 15.68 9.40 6.98
N LEU A 87 15.15 10.63 7.05
CA LEU A 87 15.91 11.80 7.46
C LEU A 87 16.41 11.69 8.91
N LYS A 88 15.57 11.17 9.81
CA LYS A 88 15.94 10.88 11.20
C LYS A 88 17.10 9.89 11.29
N SER A 89 17.12 8.87 10.43
CA SER A 89 18.22 7.89 10.38
C SER A 89 19.52 8.44 9.80
N TYR A 90 19.46 9.56 9.06
CA TYR A 90 20.62 10.17 8.42
C TYR A 90 21.22 11.34 9.21
N GLN A 91 20.52 11.88 10.20
CA GLN A 91 21.12 12.87 11.10
C GLN A 91 22.30 12.21 11.83
N PRO A 92 23.56 12.59 11.51
CA PRO A 92 24.70 12.16 12.30
C PRO A 92 24.50 12.77 13.69
N ASN A 93 24.90 12.06 14.73
CA ASN A 93 25.03 12.66 16.05
C ASN A 93 25.92 13.91 15.90
N ASP A 94 25.35 15.09 16.12
CA ASP A 94 26.12 16.25 16.59
C ASP A 94 26.67 15.96 17.99
#